data_AF-A0A1S2TIZ1-F1
#
_entry.id   AF-A0A1S2TIZ1-F1
#
_cell.length_a   1.000
_cell.length_b   1.000
_cell.length_c   1.000
_cell.angle_alpha   90.00
_cell.angle_beta   90.00
_cell.angle_gamma   90.00
#
_symmetry.space_group_name_H-M   'P 1'
#
loop_
_entity.id
_entity.type
_entity.pdbx_description
1 polymer ?
#
loop_
_entity_poly.entity_id
_entity_poly.type
_entity_poly.pdbx_seq_one_letter_code
_entity_poly.pdbx_strand_id
1 'polypeptide(L)'
;MNDVIKEFDELCDIAIAAFGEELDITYERSLINILEFVKKHPGCKEYFINRFKLILVSRGSPFEVVAFCMRELQWPEIKEFVISNMNPSEDPRSEALQSTLTAYDERWPDADLYSYYGGD
;
A
#
# COMPACT_ATOMS: atom_id res chain seq x y z
N MET A 1 19.97 -2.47 8.03
CA MET A 1 19.41 -2.45 6.67
C MET A 1 18.81 -3.80 6.31
N ASN A 2 19.55 -4.92 6.38
CA ASN A 2 18.95 -6.26 6.17
C ASN A 2 17.79 -6.58 7.12
N ASP A 3 17.87 -6.16 8.39
CA ASP A 3 16.80 -6.40 9.37
C ASP A 3 15.49 -5.69 9.00
N VAL A 4 15.58 -4.42 8.61
CA VAL A 4 14.44 -3.58 8.18
C VAL A 4 13.81 -4.14 6.91
N ILE A 5 14.61 -4.64 5.97
CA ILE A 5 14.16 -5.27 4.73
C ILE A 5 13.35 -6.53 5.06
N LYS A 6 13.90 -7.40 5.91
CA LYS A 6 13.25 -8.65 6.30
C LYS A 6 11.93 -8.40 7.03
N GLU A 7 11.91 -7.47 7.99
CA GLU A 7 10.72 -7.14 8.76
C GLU A 7 9.63 -6.52 7.88
N PHE A 8 10.00 -5.67 6.91
CA PHE A 8 9.03 -5.13 5.95
C PHE A 8 8.41 -6.21 5.05
N ASP A 9 9.23 -7.12 4.55
CA ASP A 9 8.77 -8.25 3.73
C ASP A 9 7.81 -9.15 4.55
N GLU A 10 8.16 -9.48 5.80
CA GLU A 10 7.29 -10.25 6.70
C GLU A 10 5.94 -9.55 6.96
N LEU A 11 5.93 -8.23 7.14
CA LEU A 11 4.70 -7.46 7.29
C LEU A 11 3.82 -7.49 6.02
N CYS A 12 4.44 -7.49 4.84
CA CYS A 12 3.71 -7.62 3.58
C CYS A 12 3.11 -9.03 3.42
N ASP A 13 3.86 -10.08 3.76
CA ASP A 13 3.35 -11.46 3.76
C ASP A 13 2.18 -11.65 4.74
N ILE A 14 2.27 -11.04 5.93
CA ILE A 14 1.16 -11.03 6.90
C ILE A 14 -0.07 -10.33 6.32
N ALA A 15 0.09 -9.19 5.65
CA ALA A 15 -1.03 -8.49 5.03
C ALA A 15 -1.68 -9.32 3.90
N ILE A 16 -0.89 -10.05 3.12
CA ILE A 16 -1.39 -10.97 2.09
C ILE A 16 -2.22 -12.10 2.72
N ALA A 17 -1.69 -12.75 3.76
CA ALA A 17 -2.38 -13.83 4.45
C ALA A 17 -3.63 -13.34 5.20
N ALA A 18 -3.60 -12.15 5.80
CA ALA A 18 -4.74 -11.52 6.45
C ALA A 18 -5.84 -11.15 5.45
N PHE A 19 -5.49 -10.75 4.22
CA PHE A 19 -6.44 -10.53 3.14
C PHE A 19 -7.17 -11.82 2.74
N GLY A 20 -6.45 -12.95 2.75
CA GLY A 20 -7.04 -14.29 2.52
C GLY A 20 -7.84 -14.84 3.70
N GLU A 21 -8.02 -14.06 4.78
CA GLU A 21 -8.62 -14.49 6.05
C GLU A 21 -7.90 -15.70 6.67
N GLU A 22 -6.62 -15.88 6.37
CA GLU A 22 -5.81 -17.03 6.81
C GLU A 22 -5.21 -16.83 8.21
N LEU A 23 -5.37 -15.63 8.79
CA LEU A 23 -4.80 -15.22 10.07
C LEU A 23 -5.85 -14.60 11.00
N ASP A 24 -5.56 -14.61 12.30
CA ASP A 24 -6.39 -14.00 13.35
C ASP A 24 -6.29 -12.46 13.40
N ILE A 25 -5.34 -11.87 12.66
CA ILE A 25 -5.18 -10.43 12.53
C ILE A 25 -6.08 -9.90 11.40
N THR A 26 -6.76 -8.79 11.65
CA THR A 26 -7.55 -8.14 10.58
C THR A 26 -6.63 -7.59 9.50
N TYR A 27 -7.14 -7.56 8.27
CA TYR A 27 -6.41 -6.97 7.15
C TYR A 27 -6.05 -5.50 7.42
N GLU A 28 -7.01 -4.70 7.89
CA GLU A 28 -6.78 -3.31 8.29
C GLU A 28 -5.63 -3.17 9.31
N ARG A 29 -5.60 -4.03 10.34
CA ARG A 29 -4.53 -3.98 11.35
C ARG A 29 -3.16 -4.27 10.73
N SER A 30 -3.10 -5.15 9.75
CA SER A 30 -1.87 -5.44 9.00
C SER A 30 -1.41 -4.24 8.17
N LEU A 31 -2.35 -3.51 7.53
CA LEU A 31 -2.04 -2.28 6.80
C LEU A 31 -1.48 -1.18 7.73
N ILE A 32 -2.08 -1.01 8.91
CA ILE A 32 -1.62 -0.06 9.93
C ILE A 32 -0.19 -0.39 10.37
N ASN A 33 0.11 -1.68 10.62
CA ASN A 33 1.45 -2.10 11.03
C ASN A 33 2.51 -1.74 9.97
N ILE A 34 2.20 -1.93 8.68
CA ILE A 34 3.08 -1.55 7.57
C ILE A 34 3.30 -0.04 7.55
N LEU A 35 2.23 0.75 7.65
CA LEU A 35 2.31 2.22 7.66
C LEU A 35 3.16 2.72 8.84
N GLU A 36 2.91 2.22 10.05
CA GLU A 36 3.67 2.59 11.24
C GLU A 36 5.15 2.23 11.09
N PHE A 37 5.44 1.05 10.55
CA PHE A 37 6.80 0.59 10.29
C PHE A 37 7.53 1.53 9.33
N VAL A 38 6.91 1.87 8.20
CA VAL A 38 7.49 2.80 7.22
C VAL A 38 7.74 4.18 7.84
N LYS A 39 6.79 4.71 8.64
CA LYS A 39 6.94 5.99 9.34
C LYS A 39 8.09 5.97 10.37
N LYS A 40 8.37 4.82 10.99
CA LYS A 40 9.48 4.63 11.95
C LYS A 40 10.86 4.55 11.28
N HIS A 41 10.92 4.26 9.98
CA HIS A 41 12.18 4.07 9.24
C HIS A 41 12.35 5.02 8.04
N PRO A 42 12.29 6.36 8.22
CA PRO A 42 12.36 7.32 7.11
C PRO A 42 13.67 7.24 6.31
N GLY A 43 14.78 6.80 6.94
CA GLY A 43 16.06 6.57 6.27
C GLY A 43 16.05 5.45 5.23
N CYS A 44 14.97 4.66 5.16
CA CYS A 44 14.79 3.58 4.20
C CYS A 44 13.74 3.90 3.13
N LYS A 45 13.33 5.18 2.99
CA LYS A 45 12.30 5.62 2.02
C LYS A 45 12.50 5.07 0.61
N GLU A 46 13.71 5.14 0.05
CA GLU A 46 13.98 4.66 -1.31
C GLU A 46 13.73 3.15 -1.48
N TYR A 47 14.10 2.36 -0.47
CA TYR A 47 13.81 0.93 -0.46
C TYR A 47 12.29 0.68 -0.44
N PHE A 48 11.56 1.37 0.44
CA PHE A 48 10.09 1.23 0.52
C PHE A 48 9.41 1.64 -0.78
N ILE A 49 9.86 2.73 -1.42
CA ILE A 49 9.37 3.14 -2.75
C ILE A 49 9.54 2.01 -3.75
N ASN A 50 10.73 1.41 -3.83
CA ASN A 50 10.99 0.31 -4.77
C ASN A 50 10.10 -0.91 -4.47
N ARG A 51 9.90 -1.27 -3.19
CA ARG A 51 8.99 -2.37 -2.83
C ARG A 51 7.53 -2.06 -3.16
N PHE A 52 7.04 -0.85 -2.89
CA PHE A 52 5.69 -0.45 -3.26
C PHE A 52 5.47 -0.48 -4.77
N LYS A 53 6.45 -0.02 -5.56
CA LYS A 53 6.40 -0.16 -7.03
C LYS A 53 6.29 -1.63 -7.45
N LEU A 54 7.04 -2.53 -6.81
CA LEU A 54 6.96 -3.98 -7.07
C LEU A 54 5.59 -4.56 -6.72
N ILE A 55 4.99 -4.16 -5.59
CA ILE A 55 3.65 -4.58 -5.18
C ILE A 55 2.61 -4.15 -6.24
N LEU A 56 2.69 -2.90 -6.71
CA LEU A 56 1.78 -2.38 -7.73
C LEU A 56 1.85 -3.13 -9.07
N VAL A 57 2.98 -3.76 -9.40
CA VAL A 57 3.16 -4.50 -10.66
C VAL A 57 3.11 -6.03 -10.51
N SER A 58 3.13 -6.58 -9.29
CA SER A 58 3.15 -8.03 -9.03
C SER A 58 1.75 -8.66 -9.01
N ARG A 59 1.55 -9.82 -9.66
CA ARG A 59 0.21 -10.42 -9.83
C ARG A 59 -0.17 -11.13 -8.55
N GLY A 60 -1.29 -10.74 -7.95
CA GLY A 60 -1.75 -11.26 -6.66
C GLY A 60 -1.21 -10.53 -5.43
N SER A 61 -0.46 -9.43 -5.61
CA SER A 61 -0.06 -8.59 -4.48
C SER A 61 -1.15 -7.56 -4.13
N PRO A 62 -1.44 -7.32 -2.86
CA PRO A 62 -2.49 -6.40 -2.41
C PRO A 62 -2.07 -4.95 -2.68
N PHE A 63 -2.62 -4.36 -3.73
CA PHE A 63 -2.37 -2.96 -4.08
C PHE A 63 -2.86 -1.98 -3.00
N GLU A 64 -3.87 -2.38 -2.22
CA GLU A 64 -4.42 -1.60 -1.10
C GLU A 64 -3.37 -1.27 -0.05
N VAL A 65 -2.35 -2.12 0.14
CA VAL A 65 -1.21 -1.79 1.02
C VAL A 65 -0.57 -0.47 0.61
N VAL A 66 -0.42 -0.26 -0.70
CA VAL A 66 0.17 0.95 -1.24
C VAL A 66 -0.80 2.11 -1.13
N ALA A 67 -2.07 1.93 -1.52
CA ALA A 67 -3.09 2.98 -1.40
C ALA A 67 -3.22 3.49 0.04
N PHE A 68 -3.34 2.58 1.00
CA PHE A 68 -3.45 2.88 2.43
C PHE A 68 -2.23 3.63 2.95
N CYS A 69 -1.02 3.21 2.58
CA CYS A 69 0.19 3.91 3.01
C CYS A 69 0.30 5.31 2.38
N MET A 70 -0.06 5.43 1.10
CA MET A 70 0.06 6.69 0.37
C MET A 70 -0.95 7.74 0.81
N ARG A 71 -2.09 7.34 1.38
CA ARG A 71 -3.03 8.27 2.02
C ARG A 71 -2.33 9.18 3.02
N GLU A 72 -1.45 8.62 3.84
CA GLU A 72 -0.70 9.34 4.88
C GLU A 72 0.65 9.86 4.38
N LEU A 73 1.39 9.03 3.65
CA LEU A 73 2.77 9.34 3.27
C LEU A 73 2.85 10.32 2.10
N GLN A 74 1.86 10.32 1.20
CA GLN A 74 1.75 11.22 0.04
C GLN A 74 3.05 11.31 -0.79
N TRP A 75 3.75 10.18 -1.00
CA TRP A 75 5.01 10.17 -1.73
C TRP A 75 4.79 10.36 -3.24
N PRO A 76 5.26 11.47 -3.84
CA PRO A 76 5.03 11.75 -5.26
C PRO A 76 5.65 10.68 -6.17
N GLU A 77 6.74 10.03 -5.76
CA GLU A 77 7.42 9.02 -6.56
C GLU A 77 6.55 7.79 -6.86
N ILE A 78 5.59 7.48 -5.99
CA ILE A 78 4.61 6.40 -6.20
C ILE A 78 3.47 6.90 -7.09
N LYS A 79 2.96 8.12 -6.86
CA LYS A 79 1.94 8.74 -7.70
C LYS A 79 2.37 8.79 -9.18
N GLU A 80 3.56 9.30 -9.44
CA GLU A 80 4.13 9.40 -10.80
C GLU A 80 4.33 8.03 -11.43
N PHE A 81 4.74 7.04 -10.64
CA PHE A 81 4.89 5.66 -11.11
C PHE A 81 3.55 5.06 -11.53
N VAL A 82 2.51 5.24 -10.72
CA VAL A 82 1.17 4.75 -11.01
C VAL A 82 0.63 5.40 -12.29
N ILE A 83 0.74 6.72 -12.43
CA ILE A 83 0.32 7.45 -13.64
C ILE A 83 1.06 6.93 -14.89
N SER A 84 2.36 6.70 -14.79
CA SER A 84 3.19 6.25 -15.93
C SER A 84 2.92 4.79 -16.34
N ASN A 85 2.40 3.96 -15.42
CA ASN A 85 2.11 2.54 -15.68
C ASN A 85 0.62 2.26 -15.89
N MET A 86 -0.25 3.27 -15.76
CA MET A 86 -1.68 3.15 -15.98
C MET A 86 -1.94 3.08 -17.50
N ASN A 87 -2.07 1.87 -18.03
CA ASN A 87 -2.46 1.62 -19.41
C ASN A 87 -3.95 1.25 -19.48
N PRO A 88 -4.85 2.22 -19.72
CA PRO A 88 -6.30 2.04 -19.58
C PRO A 88 -6.91 1.05 -20.60
N SER A 89 -6.15 0.61 -21.60
CA SER A 89 -6.68 -0.20 -22.69
C SER A 89 -6.61 -1.71 -22.48
N GLU A 90 -5.80 -2.26 -21.56
CA GLU A 90 -5.50 -3.71 -21.62
C GLU A 90 -5.39 -4.49 -20.30
N ASP A 91 -5.48 -3.88 -19.11
CA ASP A 91 -5.29 -4.64 -17.87
C ASP A 91 -6.28 -4.24 -16.77
N PRO A 92 -6.98 -5.21 -16.12
CA PRO A 92 -7.86 -4.97 -14.96
C PRO A 92 -7.12 -4.31 -13.78
N ARG A 93 -5.79 -4.33 -13.77
CA ARG A 93 -4.98 -3.55 -12.82
C ARG A 93 -5.03 -2.06 -13.03
N SER A 94 -5.48 -1.57 -14.18
CA SER A 94 -5.69 -0.13 -14.37
C SER A 94 -6.68 0.41 -13.37
N GLU A 95 -7.69 -0.38 -12.99
CA GLU A 95 -8.64 -0.02 -11.93
C GLU A 95 -7.97 -0.01 -10.54
N ALA A 96 -7.15 -1.02 -10.23
CA ALA A 96 -6.39 -1.06 -8.97
C ALA A 96 -5.37 0.08 -8.83
N LEU A 97 -4.66 0.40 -9.91
CA LEU A 97 -3.76 1.54 -10.01
C LEU A 97 -4.53 2.85 -9.86
N GLN A 98 -5.70 2.97 -10.50
CA GLN A 98 -6.57 4.13 -10.36
C GLN A 98 -7.07 4.31 -8.92
N SER A 99 -7.47 3.23 -8.25
CA SER A 99 -7.83 3.25 -6.82
C SER A 99 -6.64 3.69 -5.95
N THR A 100 -5.41 3.31 -6.29
CA THR A 100 -4.23 3.83 -5.58
C THR A 100 -4.07 5.35 -5.74
N LEU A 101 -4.44 5.92 -6.90
CA LEU A 101 -4.39 7.36 -7.12
C LEU A 101 -5.43 8.13 -6.29
N THR A 102 -6.59 7.54 -5.98
CA THR A 102 -7.62 8.22 -5.19
C THR A 102 -7.16 8.47 -3.75
N ALA A 103 -6.19 7.71 -3.23
CA ALA A 103 -5.58 7.95 -1.92
C ALA A 103 -4.86 9.32 -1.82
N TYR A 104 -4.46 9.88 -2.96
CA TYR A 104 -3.84 11.22 -3.06
C TYR A 104 -4.85 12.36 -3.24
N ASP A 105 -6.13 12.04 -3.42
CA ASP A 105 -7.18 13.04 -3.50
C ASP A 105 -7.47 13.64 -2.12
N GLU A 106 -8.01 14.86 -2.06
CA GLU A 106 -8.43 15.46 -0.80
C GLU A 106 -9.44 14.54 -0.08
N ARG A 107 -10.35 13.95 -0.85
CA ARG A 107 -11.36 13.02 -0.34
C ARG A 107 -11.13 11.62 -0.90
N TRP A 108 -10.49 10.77 -0.11
CA TRP A 108 -10.30 9.38 -0.48
C TRP A 108 -11.60 8.58 -0.25
N PRO A 109 -12.27 8.09 -1.30
CA PRO A 109 -13.55 7.37 -1.17
C PRO A 109 -13.43 6.09 -0.32
N ASP A 110 -12.28 5.40 -0.40
CA ASP A 110 -12.06 4.15 0.33
C ASP A 110 -11.71 4.39 1.81
N ALA A 111 -11.57 5.66 2.25
CA ALA A 111 -11.26 5.97 3.64
C ALA A 111 -12.32 5.44 4.62
N ASP A 112 -13.59 5.40 4.23
CA ASP A 112 -14.71 4.89 5.05
C ASP A 112 -14.62 3.37 5.27
N LEU A 113 -13.88 2.65 4.43
CA LEU A 113 -13.64 1.22 4.58
C LEU A 113 -12.69 0.90 5.75
N TYR A 114 -11.95 1.91 6.23
CA TYR A 114 -10.95 1.75 7.27
C TYR A 114 -11.34 2.53 8.51
N SER A 115 -11.58 1.82 9.62
CA SER A 115 -11.82 2.40 10.94
C SER A 115 -10.74 3.41 11.35
N TYR A 116 -9.50 3.22 10.87
CA TYR A 116 -8.36 4.12 11.08
C TYR A 116 -8.60 5.54 10.53
N TYR A 117 -9.32 5.66 9.40
CA TYR A 117 -9.61 6.95 8.76
C TYR A 117 -11.04 7.43 8.96
N GLY A 118 -11.97 6.54 9.31
CA GLY A 118 -13.38 6.84 9.59
C GLY A 118 -13.62 7.48 10.96
N GLY A 119 -12.75 8.41 11.39
CA GLY A 119 -12.81 9.04 12.71
C GLY A 119 -14.22 9.42 13.15
N ASP A 120 -14.53 9.10 14.41
CA ASP A 120 -15.76 9.46 15.15
C ASP A 120 -16.22 10.92 14.93
#